data_AF-A0A182SEQ8-F1
#
_entry.id   AF-A0A182SEQ8-F1
#
_cell.length_a   1.000
_cell.length_b   1.000
_cell.length_c   1.000
_cell.angle_alpha   90.00
_cell.angle_beta   90.00
_cell.angle_gamma   90.00
#
_symmetry.space_group_name_H-M   'P 1'
#
loop_
_entity.id
_entity.type
_entity.pdbx_description
1 polymer ?
#
loop_
_entity_poly.entity_id
_entity_poly.type
_entity_poly.pdbx_seq_one_letter_code
_entity_poly.pdbx_strand_id
1 'polypeptide(L)'
;MTGIAQRALEAFTELIVRLGQDFNAYTSTILPHVIDRLGDSRDTVREKAQLLLHKLMECRVVVPQSLLDKLSICFKHKNAKVREEFLQTIVSTLNEYGTQSLSVKTYIQ
;
A
#
# COMPACT_ATOMS: atom_id res chain seq x y z
N MET A 1 10.71 13.86 14.30
CA MET A 1 9.59 13.78 13.33
C MET A 1 9.43 12.40 12.71
N THR A 2 10.51 11.66 12.53
CA THR A 2 10.57 10.60 11.54
C THR A 2 10.26 9.21 12.14
N GLY A 3 10.66 8.98 13.40
CA GLY A 3 10.13 7.89 14.22
C GLY A 3 8.64 8.04 14.55
N ILE A 4 8.07 9.25 14.48
CA ILE A 4 6.63 9.47 14.67
C ILE A 4 5.87 8.93 13.46
N ALA A 5 6.35 9.19 12.24
CA ALA A 5 5.73 8.66 11.03
C ALA A 5 5.73 7.12 11.00
N GLN A 6 6.83 6.47 11.41
CA GLN A 6 6.89 5.02 11.51
C GLN A 6 5.86 4.48 12.51
N ARG A 7 5.80 5.07 13.71
CA ARG A 7 4.82 4.66 14.73
C ARG A 7 3.37 4.90 14.30
N ALA A 8 3.11 5.95 13.53
CA ALA A 8 1.78 6.20 12.96
C ALA A 8 1.38 5.11 11.96
N LEU A 9 2.29 4.68 11.08
CA LEU A 9 2.05 3.54 10.16
C LEU A 9 1.78 2.25 10.95
N GLU A 10 2.55 1.98 12.00
CA GLU A 10 2.33 0.84 12.89
C GLU A 10 0.96 0.90 13.59
N ALA A 11 0.55 2.08 14.07
CA ALA A 11 -0.75 2.28 14.69
C ALA A 11 -1.91 2.07 13.69
N PHE A 12 -1.80 2.60 12.47
CA PHE A 12 -2.79 2.35 11.43
C PHE A 12 -2.86 0.87 11.04
N THR A 13 -1.72 0.20 10.99
CA THR A 13 -1.66 -1.24 10.73
C THR A 13 -2.42 -2.03 11.80
N GLU A 14 -2.23 -1.70 13.07
CA GLU A 14 -2.96 -2.33 14.17
C GLU A 14 -4.47 -2.02 14.12
N LEU A 15 -4.85 -0.79 13.75
CA LEU A 15 -6.24 -0.41 13.55
C LEU A 15 -6.90 -1.18 12.41
N ILE A 16 -6.19 -1.38 11.30
CA ILE A 16 -6.66 -2.19 10.16
C ILE A 16 -6.94 -3.63 10.62
N VAL A 17 -6.03 -4.22 11.41
CA VAL A 17 -6.21 -5.58 11.93
C VAL A 17 -7.43 -5.69 12.83
N ARG A 18 -7.68 -4.68 13.68
CA ARG A 18 -8.79 -4.70 14.64
C ARG A 18 -10.14 -4.36 14.03
N LEU A 19 -10.19 -3.43 13.08
CA LEU A 19 -11.42 -2.93 12.48
C LEU A 19 -11.83 -3.69 11.22
N GLY A 20 -10.88 -4.32 10.51
CA GLY A 20 -11.15 -5.01 9.26
C GLY A 20 -11.89 -4.10 8.27
N GLN A 21 -13.04 -4.55 7.78
CA GLN A 21 -13.84 -3.82 6.79
C GLN A 21 -14.28 -2.43 7.25
N ASP A 22 -14.49 -2.21 8.56
CA ASP A 22 -14.88 -0.90 9.08
C ASP A 22 -13.80 0.17 8.86
N PHE A 23 -12.54 -0.26 8.69
CA PHE A 23 -11.45 0.66 8.37
C PHE A 23 -11.61 1.31 6.99
N ASN A 24 -12.42 0.73 6.09
CA ASN A 24 -12.52 1.20 4.70
C ASN A 24 -13.01 2.67 4.61
N ALA A 25 -13.77 3.14 5.61
CA ALA A 25 -14.17 4.54 5.72
C ALA A 25 -12.99 5.53 5.76
N TYR A 26 -11.81 5.09 6.21
CA TYR A 26 -10.61 5.91 6.38
C TYR A 26 -9.57 5.70 5.27
N THR A 27 -9.70 4.66 4.45
CA THR A 27 -8.68 4.28 3.45
C THR A 27 -8.34 5.44 2.51
N SER A 28 -9.34 6.11 1.95
CA SER A 28 -9.13 7.23 1.00
C SER A 28 -8.38 8.41 1.64
N THR A 29 -8.58 8.64 2.94
CA THR A 29 -7.93 9.72 3.69
C THR A 29 -6.45 9.40 3.93
N ILE A 30 -6.11 8.17 4.29
CA ILE A 30 -4.74 7.81 4.64
C ILE A 30 -3.86 7.49 3.42
N LEU A 31 -4.45 7.02 2.31
CA LEU A 31 -3.71 6.46 1.20
C LEU A 31 -2.66 7.41 0.59
N PRO A 32 -2.94 8.71 0.35
CA PRO A 32 -1.94 9.65 -0.15
C PRO A 32 -0.71 9.76 0.76
N HIS A 33 -0.92 9.73 2.08
CA HIS A 33 0.16 9.81 3.07
C HIS A 33 0.98 8.52 3.12
N VAL A 34 0.35 7.37 2.92
CA VAL A 34 1.06 6.09 2.80
C VAL A 34 1.92 6.07 1.54
N ILE A 35 1.42 6.58 0.41
CA ILE A 35 2.18 6.72 -0.84
C ILE A 35 3.42 7.58 -0.63
N ASP A 36 3.30 8.72 0.05
CA ASP A 36 4.46 9.56 0.39
C ASP A 36 5.50 8.80 1.21
N ARG A 37 5.08 7.88 2.09
CA ARG A 37 5.97 7.07 2.93
C ARG A 37 6.65 5.92 2.17
N LEU A 38 6.11 5.46 1.03
CA LEU A 38 6.85 4.59 0.11
C LEU A 38 8.09 5.31 -0.47
N GLY A 39 8.13 6.64 -0.44
CA GLY A 39 9.27 7.43 -0.91
C GLY A 39 10.28 7.81 0.17
N ASP A 40 10.13 7.31 1.40
CA ASP A 40 10.94 7.74 2.55
C ASP A 40 12.40 7.27 2.41
N SER A 41 13.35 8.11 2.84
CA SER A 41 14.78 7.81 2.76
C SER A 41 15.21 6.67 3.69
N ARG A 42 14.39 6.32 4.69
CA ARG A 42 14.64 5.15 5.55
C ARG A 42 13.87 3.93 5.10
N ASP A 43 14.60 2.83 5.00
CA ASP A 43 14.06 1.52 4.67
C ASP A 43 12.97 1.09 5.65
N THR A 44 13.20 1.29 6.95
CA THR A 44 12.24 0.91 8.00
C THR A 44 10.89 1.61 7.84
N VAL A 45 10.85 2.85 7.34
CA VAL A 45 9.58 3.58 7.13
C VAL A 45 8.86 3.03 5.89
N ARG A 46 9.60 2.74 4.82
CA ARG A 46 9.04 2.15 3.59
C ARG A 46 8.49 0.75 3.85
N GLU A 47 9.19 -0.06 4.63
CA GLU A 47 8.73 -1.40 5.06
C GLU A 47 7.39 -1.31 5.82
N LYS A 48 7.22 -0.33 6.72
CA LYS A 48 5.93 -0.15 7.41
C LYS A 48 4.82 0.34 6.47
N ALA A 49 5.14 1.15 5.48
CA ALA A 49 4.16 1.56 4.47
C ALA A 49 3.72 0.37 3.59
N GLN A 50 4.67 -0.46 3.14
CA GLN A 50 4.37 -1.71 2.41
C GLN A 50 3.51 -2.67 3.25
N LEU A 51 3.87 -2.87 4.52
CA LEU A 51 3.11 -3.72 5.43
C LEU A 51 1.66 -3.23 5.61
N LEU A 52 1.47 -1.92 5.74
CA LEU A 52 0.13 -1.34 5.84
C LEU A 52 -0.69 -1.62 4.57
N LEU A 53 -0.13 -1.43 3.38
CA LEU A 53 -0.82 -1.74 2.11
C LEU A 53 -1.21 -3.23 2.01
N HIS A 54 -0.30 -4.12 2.42
CA HIS A 54 -0.59 -5.55 2.49
C HIS A 54 -1.73 -5.85 3.46
N LYS A 55 -1.72 -5.25 4.66
CA LYS A 55 -2.75 -5.45 5.69
C LYS A 55 -4.14 -4.94 5.25
N LEU A 56 -4.21 -3.88 4.44
CA LEU A 56 -5.47 -3.44 3.83
C LEU A 56 -6.11 -4.54 2.97
N MET A 57 -5.30 -5.35 2.27
CA MET A 57 -5.77 -6.46 1.44
C MET A 57 -6.05 -7.70 2.28
N GLU A 58 -5.10 -8.10 3.12
CA GLU A 58 -5.16 -9.30 3.96
C GLU A 58 -6.37 -9.27 4.92
N CYS A 59 -6.62 -8.11 5.55
CA CYS A 59 -7.77 -7.90 6.44
C CYS A 59 -9.08 -7.58 5.69
N ARG A 60 -9.10 -7.76 4.35
CA ARG A 60 -10.26 -7.55 3.47
C ARG A 60 -10.88 -6.15 3.57
N VAL A 61 -10.07 -5.14 3.89
CA VAL A 61 -10.52 -3.73 3.89
C VAL A 61 -10.81 -3.28 2.46
N VAL A 62 -9.96 -3.70 1.53
CA VAL A 62 -10.08 -3.45 0.09
C VAL A 62 -9.70 -4.69 -0.69
N VAL A 63 -10.32 -4.89 -1.85
CA VAL A 63 -9.95 -5.96 -2.77
C VAL A 63 -8.58 -5.65 -3.37
N PRO A 64 -7.67 -6.64 -3.52
CA PRO A 64 -6.31 -6.42 -4.04
C PRO A 64 -6.24 -5.63 -5.35
N GLN A 65 -7.04 -6.03 -6.36
CA GLN A 65 -7.08 -5.30 -7.64
C GLN A 65 -7.49 -3.83 -7.45
N SER A 66 -8.51 -3.56 -6.63
CA SER A 66 -8.99 -2.20 -6.39
C SER A 66 -7.93 -1.32 -5.70
N LEU A 67 -7.12 -1.90 -4.81
CA LEU A 67 -6.01 -1.17 -4.19
C LEU A 67 -4.92 -0.85 -5.22
N LEU A 68 -4.53 -1.81 -6.05
CA LEU A 68 -3.53 -1.59 -7.10
C LEU A 68 -4.02 -0.55 -8.13
N ASP A 69 -5.30 -0.59 -8.52
CA ASP A 69 -5.88 0.38 -9.45
C ASP A 69 -5.79 1.80 -8.88
N LYS A 70 -6.09 1.98 -7.59
CA LYS A 70 -5.94 3.27 -6.88
C LYS A 70 -4.49 3.72 -6.80
N LEU A 71 -3.55 2.80 -6.67
CA LEU A 71 -2.11 3.06 -6.61
C LEU A 71 -1.46 3.24 -7.99
N SER A 72 -2.17 3.00 -9.10
CA SER A 72 -1.63 3.11 -10.47
C SER A 72 -1.03 4.49 -10.78
N ILE A 73 -1.47 5.55 -10.11
CA ILE A 73 -0.87 6.89 -10.20
C ILE A 73 0.62 6.90 -9.83
N CYS A 74 1.08 5.93 -9.03
CA CYS A 74 2.46 5.80 -8.59
C CYS A 74 3.42 5.50 -9.76
N PHE A 75 2.97 4.95 -10.88
CA PHE A 75 3.82 4.74 -12.07
C PHE A 75 4.46 6.05 -12.57
N LYS A 76 3.75 7.17 -12.42
CA LYS A 76 4.21 8.50 -12.89
C LYS A 76 4.68 9.40 -11.74
N HIS A 77 4.87 8.85 -10.54
CA HIS A 77 5.26 9.64 -9.39
C HIS A 77 6.66 10.24 -9.55
N LYS A 78 6.85 11.51 -9.14
CA LYS A 78 8.12 12.23 -9.30
C LYS A 78 9.28 11.57 -8.55
N ASN A 79 9.02 11.01 -7.38
CA ASN A 79 10.01 10.29 -6.59
C ASN A 79 10.19 8.87 -7.14
N ALA A 80 11.40 8.56 -7.60
CA ALA A 80 11.75 7.24 -8.16
C ALA A 80 11.54 6.10 -7.17
N LYS A 81 11.76 6.33 -5.87
CA LYS A 81 11.61 5.28 -4.87
C LYS A 81 10.16 4.87 -4.68
N VAL A 82 9.21 5.79 -4.77
CA VAL A 82 7.77 5.48 -4.77
C VAL A 82 7.41 4.58 -5.95
N ARG A 83 7.97 4.86 -7.14
CA ARG A 83 7.72 4.04 -8.34
C ARG A 83 8.23 2.61 -8.15
N GLU A 84 9.46 2.47 -7.64
CA GLU A 84 10.08 1.18 -7.34
C GLU A 84 9.29 0.39 -6.30
N GLU A 85 8.95 1.02 -5.17
CA GLU A 85 8.19 0.37 -4.10
C GLU A 85 6.79 -0.05 -4.57
N PHE A 86 6.14 0.74 -5.43
CA PHE A 86 4.86 0.31 -6.00
C PHE A 86 4.99 -0.93 -6.91
N LEU A 87 6.05 -1.03 -7.71
CA LEU A 87 6.34 -2.26 -8.47
C LEU A 87 6.53 -3.45 -7.52
N GLN A 88 7.22 -3.25 -6.40
CA GLN A 88 7.37 -4.28 -5.38
C GLN A 88 6.01 -4.66 -4.78
N THR A 89 5.10 -3.71 -4.52
CA THR A 89 3.73 -4.00 -4.09
C THR A 89 3.00 -4.87 -5.10
N ILE A 90 3.08 -4.56 -6.40
CA ILE A 90 2.46 -5.39 -7.47
C ILE A 90 3.01 -6.82 -7.44
N VAL A 91 4.33 -6.98 -7.38
CA VAL A 91 4.99 -8.30 -7.34
C VAL A 91 4.56 -9.09 -6.11
N SER A 92 4.60 -8.48 -4.93
CA SER A 92 4.19 -9.14 -3.69
C SER A 92 2.71 -9.54 -3.73
N THR A 93 1.84 -8.67 -4.23
CA THR A 93 0.41 -8.97 -4.35
C THR A 93 0.17 -10.11 -5.34
N LEU A 94 0.91 -10.14 -6.46
CA LEU A 94 0.80 -11.22 -7.44
C LEU A 94 1.25 -12.57 -6.87
N ASN A 95 2.34 -12.58 -6.10
CA ASN A 95 2.86 -13.77 -5.46
C ASN A 95 1.89 -14.34 -4.41
N GLU A 96 1.14 -13.46 -3.74
CA GLU A 96 0.23 -13.84 -2.67
C GLU A 96 -1.17 -14.25 -3.17
N TYR A 97 -1.76 -13.48 -4.08
CA TYR A 97 -3.16 -13.65 -4.50
C TYR A 97 -3.32 -14.32 -5.88
N GLY A 98 -2.23 -14.47 -6.63
CA GLY A 98 -2.21 -15.09 -7.94
C GLY A 98 -2.91 -14.29 -9.05
N THR A 99 -2.82 -14.79 -10.28
CA THR A 99 -3.39 -14.16 -11.48
C THR A 99 -4.89 -14.34 -11.63
N GLN A 100 -5.52 -15.19 -10.81
CA GLN A 100 -6.99 -15.36 -10.80
C GLN A 100 -7.68 -14.15 -10.15
N SER A 101 -7.01 -13.51 -9.19
CA SER A 101 -7.53 -12.36 -8.43
C SER A 101 -7.00 -11.01 -8.94
N LEU A 102 -6.00 -11.04 -9.82
CA LEU A 102 -5.26 -9.87 -10.28
C LEU A 102 -5.05 -9.88 -11.80
N SER A 103 -5.44 -8.79 -12.46
CA SER A 103 -5.10 -8.50 -13.86
C SER A 103 -4.08 -7.37 -13.92
N VAL A 104 -2.84 -7.71 -14.28
CA VAL A 104 -1.77 -6.72 -14.53
C VAL A 104 -1.74 -6.23 -15.97
N LYS A 105 -2.53 -6.83 -16.87
CA LYS A 105 -2.62 -6.42 -18.29
C LYS A 105 -2.98 -4.95 -18.45
N THR A 106 -3.80 -4.43 -17.54
CA THR A 106 -4.22 -3.02 -17.54
C THR A 106 -3.05 -2.05 -17.34
N TYR A 107 -1.92 -2.52 -16.79
CA TYR A 107 -0.73 -1.70 -16.52
C TYR A 107 0.34 -1.78 -17.62
N ILE A 108 0.23 -2.72 -18.54
CA ILE A 108 1.18 -2.94 -19.63
C ILE A 108 0.47 -2.50 -20.92
N GLN A 109 0.55 -1.20 -21.22
CA GLN A 109 0.09 -0.63 -22.49
C GLN A 109 1.25 -0.51 -23.47
#